data_AF-A0AA43FJQ1-F1
#
_entry.id   AF-A0AA43FJQ1-F1
#
_cell.length_a   1.000
_cell.length_b   1.000
_cell.length_c   1.000
_cell.angle_alpha   90.00
_cell.angle_beta   90.00
_cell.angle_gamma   90.00
#
_symmetry.space_group_name_H-M   'P 1'
#
loop_
_entity.id
_entity.type
_entity.pdbx_description
1 polymer ?
#
loop_
_entity_poly.entity_id
_entity_poly.type
_entity_poly.pdbx_seq_one_letter_code
_entity_poly.pdbx_strand_id
1 'polypeptide(L)'
;MAGKGKIALFLIMAHVLFYTGWAMAHGSVVTLKGMEDPARVYGDGVKLIAFQGGGNIKGLGWLLAVTPDGKKAGLVGVAREETHHGRLVQATCMDLERNIIEVVVLRVMEDEKKEVDALIELPEWWKIAPAQKLSGAALVLRNSVMKVQAASGEVVIP
;
A
#
# COMPACT_ATOMS: atom_id res chain seq x y z
N MET A 1 18.73 -5.55 21.04
CA MET A 1 17.92 -6.51 20.26
C MET A 1 17.33 -5.81 19.03
N ALA A 2 18.14 -5.63 17.98
CA ALA A 2 17.72 -5.02 16.72
C ALA A 2 17.89 -6.10 15.64
N GLY A 3 16.80 -6.60 15.05
CA GLY A 3 16.96 -7.67 14.05
C GLY A 3 15.71 -8.23 13.40
N LYS A 4 14.51 -8.07 13.98
CA LYS A 4 13.31 -8.72 13.43
C LYS A 4 12.48 -7.85 12.47
N GLY A 5 12.52 -6.51 12.60
CA GLY A 5 11.81 -5.60 11.68
C GLY A 5 12.42 -5.52 10.27
N LYS A 6 13.75 -5.68 10.16
CA LYS A 6 14.46 -5.66 8.87
C LYS A 6 14.15 -6.88 8.00
N ILE A 7 13.70 -7.98 8.60
CA ILE A 7 13.43 -9.25 7.90
C ILE A 7 12.12 -9.16 7.09
N ALA A 8 11.10 -8.47 7.59
CA ALA A 8 9.83 -8.31 6.88
C ALA A 8 9.98 -7.44 5.62
N LEU A 9 10.70 -6.31 5.71
CA LEU A 9 11.00 -5.45 4.57
C LEU A 9 11.86 -6.19 3.52
N PHE A 10 12.83 -6.99 3.97
CA PHE A 10 13.67 -7.80 3.09
C PHE A 10 12.85 -8.87 2.34
N LEU A 11 11.89 -9.52 2.99
CA LEU A 11 11.04 -10.52 2.35
C LEU A 11 10.06 -9.89 1.35
N ILE A 12 9.49 -8.72 1.66
CA ILE A 12 8.65 -7.96 0.74
C ILE A 12 9.47 -7.48 -0.47
N MET A 13 10.65 -6.91 -0.24
CA MET A 13 11.57 -6.52 -1.33
C MET A 13 12.00 -7.72 -2.18
N ALA A 14 12.35 -8.86 -1.56
CA ALA A 14 12.74 -10.06 -2.28
C ALA A 14 11.59 -10.61 -3.12
N HIS A 15 10.35 -10.62 -2.61
CA HIS A 15 9.17 -10.99 -3.40
C HIS A 15 8.90 -10.01 -4.56
N VAL A 16 9.10 -8.70 -4.33
CA VAL A 16 8.93 -7.66 -5.35
C VAL A 16 10.01 -7.76 -6.44
N LEU A 17 11.23 -8.18 -6.10
CA LEU A 17 12.38 -8.27 -7.02
C LEU A 17 12.50 -9.62 -7.75
N PHE A 18 12.04 -10.75 -7.18
CA PHE A 18 12.16 -12.06 -7.85
C PHE A 18 11.12 -12.29 -8.95
N TYR A 19 9.98 -11.60 -8.92
CA TYR A 19 8.93 -11.70 -9.95
C TYR A 19 9.03 -10.66 -11.08
N THR A 20 10.08 -9.83 -11.11
CA THR A 20 10.30 -8.79 -12.15
C THR A 20 11.10 -9.26 -13.37
N GLY A 21 11.63 -10.48 -13.38
CA GLY A 21 12.52 -10.95 -14.45
C GLY A 21 11.90 -11.05 -15.85
N TRP A 22 10.58 -10.94 -16.00
CA TRP A 22 9.89 -11.18 -17.29
C TRP A 22 9.15 -9.97 -17.88
N ALA A 23 9.16 -8.81 -17.22
CA ALA A 23 8.49 -7.60 -17.71
C ALA A 23 9.45 -6.41 -17.92
N MET A 24 10.72 -6.68 -18.27
CA MET A 24 11.69 -5.63 -18.60
C MET A 24 11.56 -5.22 -20.06
N ALA A 25 10.50 -4.47 -20.36
CA ALA A 25 10.44 -3.63 -21.55
C ALA A 25 9.92 -2.26 -21.13
N HIS A 26 10.87 -1.34 -20.89
CA HIS A 26 10.69 0.11 -20.82
C HIS A 26 9.95 0.64 -19.57
N GLY A 27 10.72 0.97 -18.54
CA GLY A 27 10.27 1.80 -17.43
C GLY A 27 11.16 1.61 -16.20
N SER A 28 11.98 2.60 -15.87
CA SER A 28 12.62 2.65 -14.55
C SER A 28 11.52 2.78 -13.50
N VAL A 29 11.50 1.85 -12.55
CA VAL A 29 10.62 1.93 -11.39
C VAL A 29 11.15 3.02 -10.48
N VAL A 30 10.29 3.93 -10.06
CA VAL A 30 10.69 4.97 -9.12
C VAL A 30 9.83 4.88 -7.88
N THR A 31 10.53 4.89 -6.75
CA THR A 31 9.91 5.08 -5.45
C THR A 31 9.60 6.56 -5.33
N LEU A 32 8.32 6.92 -5.17
CA LEU A 32 7.96 8.31 -4.86
C LEU A 32 8.68 8.74 -3.58
N LYS A 33 9.05 10.02 -3.49
CA LYS A 33 9.83 10.60 -2.37
C LYS A 33 9.38 10.00 -1.02
N GLY A 34 10.34 9.43 -0.29
CA GLY A 34 10.13 8.96 1.08
C GLY A 34 9.08 7.85 1.18
N MET A 35 9.42 6.61 0.83
CA MET A 35 8.68 5.45 1.32
C MET A 35 8.64 5.52 2.86
N GLU A 36 7.58 6.12 3.38
CA GLU A 36 7.28 5.99 4.78
C GLU A 36 6.89 4.53 4.96
N ASP A 37 7.62 3.85 5.83
CA ASP A 37 7.19 2.55 6.32
C ASP A 37 5.74 2.75 6.81
N PRO A 38 4.74 2.00 6.31
CA PRO A 38 3.36 2.18 6.75
C PRO A 38 3.20 2.06 8.27
N ALA A 39 4.17 1.45 8.98
CA ALA A 39 4.24 1.48 10.43
C ALA A 39 4.33 2.90 11.03
N ARG A 40 5.02 3.83 10.34
CA ARG A 40 5.22 5.21 10.80
C ARG A 40 3.93 6.00 10.89
N VAL A 41 2.95 5.71 10.04
CA VAL A 41 1.59 6.29 10.09
C VAL A 41 0.97 6.12 11.48
N TYR A 42 1.29 5.02 12.15
CA TYR A 42 0.75 4.67 13.48
C TYR A 42 1.65 5.12 14.65
N GLY A 43 2.81 5.70 14.37
CA GLY A 43 3.76 6.20 15.35
C GLY A 43 4.98 5.31 15.61
N ASP A 44 5.90 5.84 16.42
CA ASP A 44 7.20 5.22 16.66
C ASP A 44 7.11 3.85 17.36
N GLY A 45 7.90 2.90 16.86
CA GLY A 45 8.02 1.56 17.44
C GLY A 45 6.90 0.59 17.06
N VAL A 46 5.87 1.03 16.33
CA VAL A 46 4.86 0.15 15.75
C VAL A 46 5.51 -0.81 14.75
N LYS A 47 5.03 -2.04 14.70
CA LYS A 47 5.47 -3.08 13.76
C LYS A 47 4.27 -3.56 12.96
N LEU A 48 4.52 -3.88 11.69
CA LEU A 48 3.55 -4.54 10.84
C LEU A 48 3.75 -6.06 10.89
N ILE A 49 2.68 -6.78 11.19
CA ILE A 49 2.67 -8.25 11.28
C ILE A 49 1.70 -8.78 10.21
N ALA A 50 2.18 -9.65 9.33
CA ALA A 50 1.30 -10.32 8.38
C ALA A 50 0.36 -11.28 9.11
N PHE A 51 -0.93 -11.26 8.75
CA PHE A 51 -1.88 -12.25 9.25
C PHE A 51 -1.70 -13.58 8.53
N GLN A 52 -1.92 -14.68 9.25
CA GLN A 52 -2.14 -15.99 8.64
C GLN A 52 -3.39 -15.91 7.74
N GLY A 53 -3.24 -16.17 6.44
CA GLY A 53 -4.34 -16.11 5.47
C GLY A 53 -4.68 -14.71 4.93
N GLY A 54 -4.04 -13.65 5.44
CA GLY A 54 -4.30 -12.26 5.01
C GLY A 54 -4.16 -12.10 3.50
N GLY A 55 -3.07 -12.58 2.91
CA GLY A 55 -2.81 -12.48 1.45
C GLY A 55 -3.88 -13.04 0.51
N ASN A 56 -4.86 -13.80 1.01
CA ASN A 56 -5.86 -14.50 0.19
C ASN A 56 -7.18 -13.74 0.05
N ILE A 57 -7.41 -12.65 0.80
CA ILE A 57 -8.67 -11.90 0.72
C ILE A 57 -8.64 -11.02 -0.54
N LYS A 58 -9.35 -11.44 -1.59
CA LYS A 58 -9.45 -10.74 -2.89
C LYS A 58 -8.09 -10.44 -3.55
N GLY A 59 -7.07 -11.25 -3.26
CA GLY A 59 -5.71 -11.06 -3.77
C GLY A 59 -4.98 -9.85 -3.18
N LEU A 60 -5.42 -9.35 -2.01
CA LEU A 60 -4.78 -8.25 -1.29
C LEU A 60 -3.87 -8.79 -0.18
N GLY A 61 -2.72 -8.15 0.01
CA GLY A 61 -1.90 -8.37 1.19
C GLY A 61 -2.49 -7.64 2.40
N TRP A 62 -2.50 -8.27 3.58
CA TRP A 62 -3.00 -7.63 4.80
C TRP A 62 -1.98 -7.75 5.93
N LEU A 63 -1.76 -6.64 6.62
CA LEU A 63 -0.86 -6.53 7.77
C LEU A 63 -1.60 -5.87 8.95
N LEU A 64 -1.29 -6.31 10.17
CA LEU A 64 -1.71 -5.68 11.41
C LEU A 64 -0.63 -4.72 11.89
N ALA A 65 -0.99 -3.49 12.22
CA ALA A 65 -0.13 -2.58 12.96
C ALA A 65 -0.23 -2.90 14.46
N VAL A 66 0.91 -3.20 15.10
CA VAL A 66 1.00 -3.57 16.51
C VAL A 66 2.04 -2.71 17.22
N THR A 67 1.65 -2.08 18.31
CA THR A 67 2.50 -1.23 19.15
C THR A 67 3.58 -2.03 19.89
N PRO A 68 4.62 -1.38 20.46
CA PRO A 68 5.63 -2.07 21.26
C PRO A 68 5.09 -2.88 22.45
N ASP A 69 3.98 -2.46 23.04
CA ASP A 69 3.29 -3.15 24.14
C ASP A 69 2.31 -4.24 23.67
N GLY A 70 2.27 -4.54 22.37
CA GLY A 70 1.48 -5.63 21.79
C GLY A 70 0.02 -5.27 21.51
N LYS A 71 -0.37 -4.01 21.64
CA LYS A 71 -1.73 -3.56 21.30
C LYS A 71 -1.89 -3.38 19.80
N LYS A 72 -3.10 -3.65 19.32
CA LYS A 72 -3.50 -3.39 17.93
C LYS A 72 -3.61 -1.88 17.73
N ALA A 73 -2.97 -1.35 16.70
CA ALA A 73 -3.01 0.06 16.33
C ALA A 73 -3.84 0.31 15.06
N GLY A 74 -3.92 -0.67 14.16
CA GLY A 74 -4.67 -0.52 12.91
C GLY A 74 -4.39 -1.63 11.91
N LEU A 75 -4.90 -1.44 10.70
CA LEU A 75 -4.86 -2.40 9.60
C LEU A 75 -4.23 -1.76 8.36
N VAL A 76 -3.31 -2.47 7.71
CA VAL A 76 -2.72 -2.05 6.44
C VAL A 76 -3.10 -3.04 5.35
N GLY A 77 -3.82 -2.56 4.34
CA GLY A 77 -4.11 -3.33 3.13
C GLY A 77 -3.16 -2.93 2.00
N VAL A 78 -2.47 -3.91 1.44
CA VAL A 78 -1.49 -3.72 0.36
C VAL A 78 -2.08 -4.27 -0.94
N ALA A 79 -2.16 -3.41 -1.94
CA ALA A 79 -2.66 -3.75 -3.25
C ALA A 79 -1.58 -3.55 -4.32
N ARG A 80 -1.62 -4.44 -5.31
CA ARG A 80 -0.79 -4.39 -6.51
C ARG A 80 -1.73 -4.39 -7.71
N GLU A 81 -1.66 -3.34 -8.51
CA GLU A 81 -2.51 -3.17 -9.69
C GLU A 81 -1.65 -2.98 -10.93
N GLU A 82 -2.11 -3.53 -12.05
CA GLU A 82 -1.48 -3.30 -13.36
C GLU A 82 -1.94 -1.94 -13.91
N THR A 83 -0.99 -1.20 -14.46
CA THR A 83 -1.18 0.07 -15.16
C THR A 83 -0.72 -0.07 -16.61
N HIS A 84 -0.81 1.01 -17.39
CA HIS A 84 -0.35 0.97 -18.80
C HIS A 84 1.17 0.82 -18.90
N HIS A 85 1.92 1.37 -17.95
CA HIS A 85 3.38 1.37 -17.98
C HIS A 85 4.01 0.31 -17.06
N GLY A 86 3.22 -0.41 -16.27
CA GLY A 86 3.73 -1.48 -15.42
C GLY A 86 2.84 -1.73 -14.20
N ARG A 87 3.46 -1.71 -13.02
CA ARG A 87 2.81 -2.10 -11.77
C ARG A 87 2.86 -0.99 -10.73
N LEU A 88 1.68 -0.59 -10.29
CA LEU A 88 1.49 0.30 -9.15
C LEU A 88 1.28 -0.54 -7.89
N VAL A 89 1.96 -0.18 -6.81
CA VAL A 89 1.79 -0.82 -5.49
C VAL A 89 1.51 0.26 -4.46
N GLN A 90 0.46 0.06 -3.67
CA GLN A 90 0.05 0.98 -2.62
C GLN A 90 -0.31 0.22 -1.34
N ALA A 91 -0.14 0.91 -0.21
CA ALA A 91 -0.60 0.48 1.10
C ALA A 91 -1.63 1.48 1.62
N THR A 92 -2.84 1.01 1.89
CA THR A 92 -3.91 1.79 2.51
C THR A 92 -3.88 1.50 4.01
N CYS A 93 -3.58 2.52 4.80
CA CYS A 93 -3.51 2.46 6.26
C CYS A 93 -4.86 2.88 6.85
N MET A 94 -5.42 2.01 7.68
CA MET A 94 -6.70 2.21 8.34
C MET A 94 -6.57 2.08 9.85
N ASP A 95 -7.44 2.79 10.57
CA ASP A 95 -7.65 2.54 12.00
C ASP A 95 -8.40 1.21 12.22
N LEU A 96 -8.67 0.88 13.49
CA LEU A 96 -9.43 -0.32 13.84
C LEU A 96 -10.92 -0.22 13.49
N GLU A 97 -11.43 0.99 13.28
CA GLU A 97 -12.79 1.27 12.80
C GLU A 97 -12.90 1.22 11.27
N ARG A 98 -11.78 0.96 10.57
CA ARG A 98 -11.67 0.82 9.11
C ARG A 98 -11.83 2.14 8.36
N ASN A 99 -11.60 3.26 9.04
CA ASN A 99 -11.44 4.54 8.38
C ASN A 99 -10.03 4.62 7.79
N ILE A 100 -9.93 5.06 6.54
CA ILE A 100 -8.62 5.35 5.93
C ILE A 100 -8.04 6.57 6.62
N ILE A 101 -6.84 6.41 7.20
CA ILE A 101 -6.07 7.50 7.78
C ILE A 101 -5.06 8.01 6.76
N GLU A 102 -4.40 7.10 6.05
CA GLU A 102 -3.35 7.45 5.09
C GLU A 102 -3.22 6.41 3.97
N VAL A 103 -2.73 6.86 2.81
CA VAL A 103 -2.39 5.99 1.68
C VAL A 103 -0.94 6.23 1.30
N VAL A 104 -0.14 5.16 1.35
CA VAL A 104 1.27 5.20 0.99
C VAL A 104 1.47 4.53 -0.37
N VAL A 105 2.01 5.26 -1.35
CA VAL A 105 2.39 4.70 -2.65
C VAL A 105 3.78 4.08 -2.53
N LEU A 106 3.86 2.75 -2.57
CA LEU A 106 5.10 1.99 -2.41
C LEU A 106 5.89 1.89 -3.72
N ARG A 107 5.18 1.84 -4.85
CA ARG A 107 5.78 1.70 -6.18
C ARG A 107 4.89 2.34 -7.24
N VAL A 108 5.51 3.07 -8.16
CA VAL A 108 4.92 3.49 -9.41
C VAL A 108 6.00 3.53 -10.50
N MET A 109 5.58 3.53 -11.77
CA MET A 109 6.48 3.71 -12.90
C MET A 109 6.80 5.19 -13.09
N GLU A 110 8.01 5.52 -13.56
CA GLU A 110 8.43 6.92 -13.72
C GLU A 110 7.49 7.72 -14.64
N ASP A 111 7.01 7.11 -15.72
CA ASP A 111 6.09 7.76 -16.67
C ASP A 111 4.72 8.11 -16.05
N GLU A 112 4.37 7.46 -14.95
CA GLU A 112 3.11 7.63 -14.21
C GLU A 112 3.28 8.47 -12.95
N LYS A 113 4.53 8.77 -12.57
CA LYS A 113 4.87 9.47 -11.33
C LYS A 113 4.19 10.83 -11.24
N LYS A 114 4.26 11.63 -12.31
CA LYS A 114 3.74 13.01 -12.30
C LYS A 114 2.24 13.07 -12.05
N GLU A 115 1.46 12.16 -12.64
CA GLU A 115 0.01 12.12 -12.43
C GLU A 115 -0.35 11.58 -11.05
N VAL A 116 0.41 10.61 -10.52
CA VAL A 116 0.20 10.08 -9.17
C VAL A 116 0.56 11.13 -8.11
N ASP A 117 1.70 11.81 -8.25
CA ASP A 117 2.11 12.91 -7.36
C ASP A 117 1.02 13.99 -7.28
N ALA A 118 0.51 14.44 -8.43
CA ALA A 118 -0.52 15.47 -8.48
C ALA A 118 -1.82 15.06 -7.79
N LEU A 119 -2.15 13.76 -7.80
CA LEU A 119 -3.31 13.24 -7.07
C LEU A 119 -3.05 13.19 -5.56
N ILE A 120 -1.90 12.65 -5.13
CA ILE A 120 -1.62 12.43 -3.70
C ILE A 120 -1.32 13.73 -2.93
N GLU A 121 -0.99 14.82 -3.63
CA GLU A 121 -0.90 16.17 -3.05
C GLU A 121 -2.26 16.73 -2.60
N LEU A 122 -3.37 16.16 -3.09
CA LEU A 122 -4.71 16.57 -2.68
C LEU A 122 -5.09 15.91 -1.34
N PRO A 123 -5.59 16.66 -0.35
CA PRO A 123 -6.06 16.09 0.92
C PRO A 123 -7.18 15.07 0.70
N GLU A 124 -7.09 13.92 1.37
CA GLU A 124 -8.08 12.84 1.32
C GLU A 124 -8.53 12.48 -0.11
N TRP A 125 -7.61 12.51 -1.07
CA TRP A 125 -7.88 12.36 -2.50
C TRP A 125 -8.65 11.08 -2.87
N TRP A 126 -8.57 10.04 -2.03
CA TRP A 126 -9.34 8.80 -2.20
C TRP A 126 -10.86 9.01 -2.04
N LYS A 127 -11.29 10.03 -1.31
CA LYS A 127 -12.71 10.42 -1.16
C LYS A 127 -13.25 11.19 -2.36
N ILE A 128 -12.39 11.63 -3.28
CA ILE A 128 -12.81 12.36 -4.48
C ILE A 128 -13.78 11.50 -5.29
N ALA A 129 -14.89 12.13 -5.68
CA ALA A 129 -15.95 11.47 -6.44
C ALA A 129 -15.51 11.13 -7.88
N PRO A 130 -16.09 10.08 -8.49
CA PRO A 130 -15.82 9.69 -9.89
C PRO A 130 -16.10 10.79 -10.93
N ALA A 131 -16.79 11.87 -10.57
CA ALA A 131 -17.10 12.99 -11.46
C ALA A 131 -15.86 13.85 -11.81
N GLN A 132 -14.76 13.73 -11.06
CA GLN A 132 -13.47 14.27 -11.52
C GLN A 132 -12.88 13.34 -12.59
N LYS A 133 -12.36 13.92 -13.68
CA LYS A 133 -11.75 13.19 -14.81
C LYS A 133 -10.37 12.60 -14.43
N LEU A 134 -10.35 11.68 -13.47
CA LEU A 134 -9.16 10.85 -13.21
C LEU A 134 -8.96 9.89 -14.39
N SER A 135 -7.72 9.68 -14.78
CA SER A 135 -7.32 8.74 -15.84
C SER A 135 -5.99 8.10 -15.48
N GLY A 136 -5.51 7.17 -16.31
CA GLY A 136 -4.18 6.58 -16.13
C GLY A 136 -3.99 5.91 -14.77
N ALA A 137 -2.77 5.97 -14.25
CA ALA A 137 -2.39 5.40 -12.96
C ALA A 137 -3.07 6.11 -11.78
N ALA A 138 -3.44 7.39 -11.92
CA ALA A 138 -4.18 8.11 -10.88
C ALA A 138 -5.57 7.48 -10.63
N LEU A 139 -6.28 7.12 -11.70
CA LEU A 139 -7.56 6.39 -11.59
C LEU A 139 -7.35 4.97 -11.01
N VAL A 140 -6.33 4.26 -11.47
CA VAL A 140 -6.00 2.91 -10.98
C VAL A 140 -5.70 2.95 -9.48
N LEU A 141 -4.88 3.90 -9.04
CA LEU A 141 -4.54 4.12 -7.63
C LEU A 141 -5.80 4.36 -6.78
N ARG A 142 -6.68 5.27 -7.19
CA ARG A 142 -7.93 5.55 -6.48
C ARG A 142 -8.82 4.32 -6.38
N ASN A 143 -9.01 3.60 -7.48
CA ASN A 143 -9.83 2.40 -7.47
C ASN A 143 -9.21 1.29 -6.61
N SER A 144 -7.88 1.20 -6.58
CA SER A 144 -7.14 0.29 -5.70
C SER A 144 -7.42 0.58 -4.22
N VAL A 145 -7.36 1.85 -3.81
CA VAL A 145 -7.68 2.25 -2.42
C VAL A 145 -9.13 1.89 -2.06
N MET A 146 -10.09 2.19 -2.94
CA MET A 146 -11.49 1.85 -2.70
C MET A 146 -11.72 0.33 -2.62
N LYS A 147 -11.01 -0.45 -3.43
CA LYS A 147 -11.05 -1.92 -3.38
C LYS A 147 -10.50 -2.45 -2.06
N VAL A 148 -9.41 -1.88 -1.56
CA VAL A 148 -8.85 -2.22 -0.24
C VAL A 148 -9.85 -1.85 0.86
N GLN A 149 -10.41 -0.65 0.84
CA GLN A 149 -11.40 -0.21 1.83
C GLN A 149 -12.63 -1.12 1.85
N ALA A 150 -13.17 -1.48 0.68
CA ALA A 150 -14.30 -2.40 0.59
C ALA A 150 -13.97 -3.80 1.11
N ALA A 151 -12.76 -4.30 0.84
CA ALA A 151 -12.30 -5.60 1.30
C ALA A 151 -11.99 -5.64 2.81
N SER A 152 -11.69 -4.48 3.44
CA SER A 152 -11.47 -4.39 4.88
C SER A 152 -12.63 -4.97 5.68
N GLY A 153 -13.86 -4.85 5.14
CA GLY A 153 -15.12 -5.46 5.58
C GLY A 153 -15.00 -6.93 5.98
N GLU A 154 -14.18 -7.68 5.27
CA GLU A 154 -14.07 -9.15 5.37
C GLU A 154 -12.88 -9.59 6.24
N VAL A 155 -12.05 -8.65 6.70
CA VAL A 155 -10.88 -8.95 7.52
C VAL A 155 -11.31 -9.21 8.96
N VAL A 156 -10.93 -10.37 9.50
CA VAL A 156 -11.06 -10.68 10.93
C VAL A 156 -9.75 -10.34 11.62
N ILE A 157 -9.80 -9.53 12.67
CA ILE A 157 -8.61 -9.08 13.41
C ILE A 157 -8.39 -9.98 14.63
N PRO A 158 -7.53 -11.01 14.56
CA PRO A 158 -7.24 -11.92 15.67
C PRO A 158 -6.69 -11.18 16.88
#